data_AF-A0A963BL95-F1
#
_entry.id   AF-A0A963BL95-F1
#
_cell.length_a   1.000
_cell.length_b   1.000
_cell.length_c   1.000
_cell.angle_alpha   90.00
_cell.angle_beta   90.00
_cell.angle_gamma   90.00
#
_symmetry.space_group_name_H-M   'P 1'
#
loop_
_entity.id
_entity.type
_entity.pdbx_description
1 polymer ?
#
loop_
_entity_poly.entity_id
_entity_poly.type
_entity_poly.pdbx_seq_one_letter_code
_entity_poly.pdbx_strand_id
1 'polypeptide(L)'
;MKANTIAARIKLARKMAGLETQAQLLARIPEWKPSRLGNYEAGISAPAADDLRLIAQATGTSPCWLMFGDGPIRPSERDRQAIRHQNLSHLIEERLSKRGALARLAKSLGLSKADLEAFLDNPFLPIDDALARALERVLDRAEGWMDEQQVENDPLCQSFPEDIRELMMLYSALGPRERQVALETLRALSRTLSRMGEMG
;
A
#
# COMPACT_ATOMS: atom_id res chain seq x y z
N MET A 1 17.43 1.82 -2.14
CA MET A 1 17.59 0.50 -1.45
C MET A 1 16.23 -0.14 -1.57
N LYS A 2 16.05 -1.20 -2.39
CA LYS A 2 14.70 -1.67 -2.77
C LYS A 2 13.83 -1.88 -1.53
N ALA A 3 12.73 -1.13 -1.42
CA ALA A 3 11.73 -1.22 -0.35
C ALA A 3 10.95 -2.57 -0.33
N ASN A 4 11.48 -3.62 -0.96
CA ASN A 4 10.75 -4.85 -1.25
C ASN A 4 11.10 -6.02 -0.30
N THR A 5 11.95 -5.82 0.71
CA THR A 5 12.21 -6.85 1.73
C THR A 5 11.51 -6.53 3.04
N ILE A 6 11.10 -7.56 3.78
CA ILE A 6 10.50 -7.42 5.12
C ILE A 6 11.43 -6.60 6.05
N ALA A 7 12.74 -6.85 5.98
CA ALA A 7 13.75 -6.12 6.74
C ALA A 7 13.74 -4.61 6.46
N ALA A 8 13.68 -4.24 5.17
CA ALA A 8 13.59 -2.84 4.76
C ALA A 8 12.27 -2.20 5.25
N ARG A 9 11.16 -2.93 5.17
CA ARG A 9 9.85 -2.45 5.62
C ARG A 9 9.77 -2.26 7.15
N ILE A 10 10.39 -3.13 7.95
CA ILE A 10 10.47 -2.97 9.41
C ILE A 10 11.26 -1.70 9.76
N LYS A 11 12.43 -1.54 9.14
CA LYS A 11 13.28 -0.36 9.37
C LYS A 11 12.57 0.94 8.95
N LEU A 12 11.84 0.88 7.85
CA LEU A 12 11.02 1.98 7.36
C LEU A 12 9.89 2.31 8.35
N ALA A 13 9.07 1.32 8.73
CA ALA A 13 7.99 1.44 9.72
C ALA A 13 8.45 2.11 11.02
N ARG A 14 9.62 1.70 11.50
CA ARG A 14 10.23 2.29 12.70
C ARG A 14 10.50 3.79 12.52
N LYS A 15 11.25 4.16 11.47
CA LYS A 15 11.59 5.57 11.22
C LYS A 15 10.35 6.45 11.09
N MET A 16 9.33 5.96 10.40
CA MET A 16 8.06 6.67 10.23
C MET A 16 7.27 6.90 11.51
N ALA A 17 7.41 5.99 12.48
CA ALA A 17 6.81 6.15 13.80
C ALA A 17 7.55 7.21 14.66
N GLY A 18 8.52 7.94 14.07
CA GLY A 18 9.39 8.90 14.75
C GLY A 18 10.47 8.25 15.59
N LEU A 19 10.80 6.98 15.32
CA LEU A 19 11.74 6.18 16.12
C LEU A 19 13.07 6.09 15.37
N GLU A 20 13.94 7.08 15.55
CA GLU A 20 15.23 7.17 14.86
C GLU A 20 16.15 5.98 15.16
N THR A 21 16.04 5.41 16.36
CA THR A 21 16.87 4.30 16.84
C THR A 21 16.06 3.02 17.08
N GLN A 22 16.71 1.86 16.93
CA GLN A 22 16.13 0.56 17.30
C GLN A 22 15.72 0.51 18.78
N ALA A 23 16.49 1.17 19.65
CA ALA A 23 16.18 1.28 21.07
C ALA A 23 14.82 1.93 21.34
N GLN A 24 14.44 2.96 20.57
CA GLN A 24 13.13 3.62 20.72
C GLN A 24 11.97 2.71 20.31
N LEU A 25 12.14 1.82 19.33
CA LEU A 25 11.14 0.80 19.01
C LEU A 25 11.07 -0.30 20.07
N LEU A 26 12.22 -0.76 20.56
CA LEU A 26 12.28 -1.75 21.64
C LEU A 26 11.64 -1.25 22.93
N ALA A 27 11.72 0.05 23.22
CA ALA A 27 11.01 0.64 24.35
C ALA A 27 9.47 0.49 24.24
N ARG A 28 8.93 0.29 23.04
CA ARG A 28 7.51 -0.01 22.79
C ARG A 28 7.20 -1.52 22.76
N ILE A 29 8.22 -2.38 22.76
CA ILE A 29 8.11 -3.84 22.72
C ILE A 29 9.03 -4.43 23.81
N PRO A 30 8.69 -4.28 25.10
CA PRO A 30 9.62 -4.47 26.22
C PRO A 30 10.13 -5.91 26.41
N GLU A 31 9.44 -6.90 25.85
CA GLU A 31 9.83 -8.32 25.96
C GLU A 31 10.99 -8.71 25.03
N TRP A 32 11.42 -7.81 24.13
CA TRP A 32 12.43 -8.13 23.12
C TRP A 32 13.85 -7.75 23.52
N LYS A 33 14.79 -8.67 23.24
CA LYS A 33 16.21 -8.37 23.29
C LYS A 33 16.62 -7.51 22.07
N PRO A 34 17.58 -6.57 22.22
CA PRO A 34 18.02 -5.73 21.10
C PRO A 34 18.50 -6.49 19.86
N SER A 35 19.15 -7.64 20.07
CA SER A 35 19.61 -8.50 18.98
C SER A 35 18.48 -9.03 18.09
N ARG A 36 17.27 -9.23 18.63
CA ARG A 36 16.12 -9.71 17.85
C ARG A 36 15.72 -8.69 16.79
N LEU A 37 15.46 -7.43 17.19
CA LEU A 37 15.11 -6.37 16.24
C LEU A 37 16.26 -6.06 15.27
N GLY A 38 17.50 -6.08 15.76
CA GLY A 38 18.70 -5.92 14.92
C GLY A 38 18.78 -6.95 13.81
N ASN A 39 18.54 -8.23 14.13
CA ASN A 39 18.55 -9.32 13.15
C ASN A 39 17.43 -9.18 12.10
N TYR A 40 16.25 -8.71 12.51
CA TYR A 40 15.13 -8.47 11.58
C TYR A 40 15.44 -7.34 10.60
N GLU A 41 15.91 -6.18 11.08
CA GLU A 41 16.26 -5.06 10.18
C GLU A 41 17.49 -5.33 9.30
N ALA A 42 18.37 -6.23 9.72
CA ALA A 42 19.50 -6.69 8.93
C ALA A 42 19.14 -7.80 7.92
N GLY A 43 17.92 -8.34 7.99
CA GLY A 43 17.50 -9.48 7.16
C GLY A 43 18.19 -10.81 7.50
N ILE A 44 18.80 -10.91 8.69
CA ILE A 44 19.47 -12.11 9.18
C ILE A 44 18.46 -13.17 9.63
N SER A 45 17.31 -12.73 10.15
CA SER A 45 16.25 -13.62 10.61
C SER A 45 14.90 -13.18 10.05
N ALA A 46 14.06 -14.15 9.68
CA ALA A 46 12.69 -13.89 9.28
C ALA A 46 11.80 -13.72 10.53
N PRO A 47 11.05 -12.63 10.65
CA PRO A 47 10.13 -12.43 11.76
C PRO A 47 8.91 -13.35 11.64
N ALA A 48 8.41 -13.84 12.78
CA ALA A 48 7.15 -14.56 12.84
C ALA A 48 5.94 -13.62 12.70
N ALA A 49 4.76 -14.15 12.41
CA ALA A 49 3.53 -13.36 12.27
C ALA A 49 3.20 -12.56 13.55
N ASP A 50 3.39 -13.16 14.74
CA ASP A 50 3.19 -12.48 16.01
C ASP A 50 4.18 -11.32 16.22
N ASP A 51 5.43 -11.50 15.80
CA ASP A 51 6.45 -10.46 15.90
C ASP A 51 6.11 -9.28 14.97
N LEU A 52 5.63 -9.57 13.77
CA LEU A 52 5.15 -8.55 12.83
C LEU A 52 3.93 -7.80 13.38
N ARG A 53 3.04 -8.49 14.10
CA ARG A 53 1.89 -7.86 14.77
C ARG A 53 2.33 -6.89 15.87
N LEU A 54 3.33 -7.25 16.67
CA LEU A 54 3.89 -6.39 17.71
C LEU A 54 4.58 -5.16 17.11
N ILE A 55 5.37 -5.34 16.05
CA ILE A 55 6.00 -4.23 15.33
C ILE A 55 4.91 -3.30 14.78
N ALA A 56 3.94 -3.85 14.06
CA ALA A 56 2.83 -3.10 13.46
C ALA A 56 2.09 -2.25 14.51
N GLN A 57 1.79 -2.82 15.67
CA GLN A 57 1.15 -2.09 16.76
C GLN A 57 2.04 -0.97 17.30
N ALA A 58 3.33 -1.23 17.50
CA ALA A 58 4.28 -0.25 18.01
C ALA A 58 4.58 0.89 17.03
N THR A 59 4.47 0.65 15.72
CA THR A 59 4.72 1.63 14.65
C THR A 59 3.44 2.25 14.08
N GLY A 60 2.26 1.72 14.43
CA GLY A 60 0.98 2.14 13.88
C GLY A 60 0.84 1.79 12.40
N THR A 61 1.47 0.70 11.94
CA THR A 61 1.41 0.21 10.56
C THR A 61 0.57 -1.07 10.45
N SER A 62 0.30 -1.52 9.23
CA SER A 62 -0.38 -2.78 8.93
C SER A 62 0.58 -3.96 9.02
N PRO A 63 0.21 -5.07 9.69
CA PRO A 63 0.98 -6.31 9.67
C PRO A 63 1.10 -6.89 8.24
N CYS A 64 0.03 -6.76 7.44
CA CYS A 64 -0.02 -7.27 6.08
C CYS A 64 1.02 -6.55 5.19
N TRP A 65 1.08 -5.22 5.30
CA TRP A 65 2.07 -4.44 4.59
C TRP A 65 3.50 -4.76 5.03
N LEU A 66 3.76 -4.92 6.34
CA LEU A 66 5.09 -5.32 6.80
C LEU A 66 5.52 -6.67 6.20
N MET A 67 4.59 -7.63 6.16
CA MET A 67 4.86 -8.99 5.71
C MET A 67 5.04 -9.06 4.19
N PHE A 68 4.10 -8.52 3.42
CA PHE A 68 4.05 -8.72 1.97
C PHE A 68 4.53 -7.51 1.18
N GLY A 69 4.41 -6.30 1.75
CA GLY A 69 4.58 -5.04 1.02
C GLY A 69 3.29 -4.56 0.36
N ASP A 70 2.21 -5.33 0.50
CA ASP A 70 0.92 -5.09 -0.15
C ASP A 70 -0.11 -4.49 0.82
N GLY A 71 -1.10 -3.79 0.24
CA GLY A 71 -2.19 -3.18 0.98
C GLY A 71 -1.84 -1.89 1.73
N PRO A 72 -2.78 -1.34 2.52
CA PRO A 72 -2.60 -0.04 3.18
C PRO A 72 -1.55 -0.14 4.29
N ILE A 73 -0.66 0.85 4.33
CA ILE A 73 0.44 0.85 5.31
C ILE A 73 -0.05 1.14 6.73
N ARG A 74 -1.19 1.83 6.91
CA ARG A 74 -1.84 2.05 8.21
C ARG A 74 -3.23 1.40 8.26
N PRO A 75 -3.70 0.90 9.42
CA PRO A 75 -4.97 0.18 9.52
C PRO A 75 -6.23 1.06 9.38
N SER A 76 -6.16 2.34 9.78
CA SER A 76 -7.28 3.27 9.66
C SER A 76 -7.27 3.93 8.29
N GLU A 77 -8.35 3.73 7.53
CA GLU A 77 -8.75 4.38 6.28
C GLU A 77 -7.63 5.00 5.42
N ARG A 78 -7.33 4.30 4.31
CA ARG A 78 -6.85 4.85 3.02
C ARG A 78 -6.16 6.22 3.12
N ASP A 79 -4.98 6.21 3.74
CA ASP A 79 -4.11 7.38 3.81
C ASP A 79 -3.87 7.91 2.39
N ARG A 80 -4.28 9.15 2.10
CA ARG A 80 -4.13 9.80 0.78
C ARG A 80 -2.67 9.72 0.31
N GLN A 81 -1.72 9.79 1.24
CA GLN A 81 -0.31 9.61 0.95
C GLN A 81 0.02 8.19 0.48
N ALA A 82 -0.56 7.17 1.11
CA ALA A 82 -0.35 5.79 0.71
C ALA A 82 -0.92 5.51 -0.68
N ILE A 83 -2.11 6.05 -1.00
CA ILE A 83 -2.69 5.98 -2.35
C ILE A 83 -1.75 6.64 -3.36
N ARG A 84 -1.28 7.86 -3.09
CA ARG A 84 -0.36 8.58 -3.97
C ARG A 84 0.95 7.82 -4.19
N HIS A 85 1.52 7.22 -3.15
CA HIS A 85 2.75 6.44 -3.27
C HIS A 85 2.56 5.15 -4.08
N GLN A 86 1.47 4.43 -3.84
CA GLN A 86 1.13 3.23 -4.60
C GLN A 86 0.94 3.56 -6.07
N ASN A 87 0.17 4.61 -6.36
CA ASN A 87 -0.07 5.13 -7.70
C ASN A 87 1.24 5.56 -8.39
N LEU A 88 2.11 6.27 -7.68
CA LEU A 88 3.45 6.63 -8.20
C LEU A 88 4.27 5.39 -8.54
N SER A 89 4.37 4.43 -7.61
CA SER A 89 5.15 3.21 -7.81
C SER A 89 4.65 2.42 -9.03
N HIS A 90 3.33 2.28 -9.16
CA HIS A 90 2.71 1.63 -10.30
C HIS A 90 3.00 2.35 -11.63
N LEU A 91 2.84 3.68 -11.70
CA LEU A 91 3.12 4.45 -12.91
C LEU A 91 4.58 4.33 -13.36
N ILE A 92 5.50 4.27 -12.40
CA ILE A 92 6.93 4.11 -12.64
C ILE A 92 7.21 2.70 -13.19
N GLU A 93 6.62 1.66 -12.62
CA GLU A 93 6.73 0.28 -13.11
C GLU A 93 6.13 0.11 -14.51
N GLU A 94 4.94 0.67 -14.76
CA GLU A 94 4.20 0.62 -16.03
C GLU A 94 5.00 1.29 -17.17
N ARG A 95 5.62 2.45 -16.91
CA ARG A 95 6.17 3.32 -17.96
C ARG A 95 7.69 3.34 -18.08
N LEU A 96 8.45 2.89 -17.09
CA LEU A 96 9.91 3.06 -17.05
C LEU A 96 10.72 1.80 -17.37
N SER A 97 10.22 0.93 -18.26
CA SER A 97 11.01 -0.18 -18.83
C SER A 97 12.22 0.28 -19.67
N LYS A 98 12.33 1.59 -19.97
CA LYS A 98 13.37 2.18 -20.83
C LYS A 98 14.46 2.89 -20.03
N ARG A 99 15.72 2.63 -20.36
CA ARG A 99 16.90 3.28 -19.76
C ARG A 99 16.77 4.81 -19.80
N GLY A 100 16.98 5.46 -18.66
CA GLY A 100 16.96 6.92 -18.51
C GLY A 100 15.57 7.56 -18.42
N ALA A 101 14.49 6.76 -18.45
CA ALA A 101 13.13 7.31 -18.36
C ALA A 101 12.86 7.99 -17.00
N LEU A 102 13.36 7.43 -15.89
CA LEU A 102 13.25 8.03 -14.55
C LEU A 102 13.88 9.42 -14.47
N ALA A 103 15.05 9.61 -15.08
CA ALA A 103 15.74 10.90 -15.10
C ALA A 103 15.00 11.96 -15.92
N ARG A 104 14.35 11.55 -17.03
CA ARG A 104 13.51 12.46 -17.82
C ARG A 104 12.27 12.89 -17.06
N LEU A 105 11.61 11.95 -16.38
CA LEU A 105 10.43 12.24 -15.56
C LEU A 105 10.78 13.20 -14.41
N ALA A 106 11.87 12.92 -13.69
CA ALA A 106 12.37 13.81 -12.65
C ALA A 106 12.60 15.24 -13.20
N LYS A 107 13.26 15.36 -14.36
CA LYS A 107 13.50 16.64 -15.02
C LYS A 107 12.20 17.37 -15.38
N SER A 108 11.18 16.67 -15.90
CA SER A 108 9.88 17.30 -16.22
C SER A 108 9.11 17.76 -14.98
N LEU A 109 9.39 17.17 -13.81
CA LEU A 109 8.81 17.57 -12.54
C LEU A 109 9.63 18.66 -11.82
N GLY A 110 10.76 19.09 -12.41
CA GLY A 110 11.69 20.01 -11.75
C GLY A 110 12.46 19.40 -10.58
N LEU A 111 12.51 18.06 -10.51
CA LEU A 111 13.17 17.29 -9.45
C LEU A 111 14.46 16.66 -9.95
N SER A 112 15.36 16.32 -9.01
CA SER A 112 16.48 15.44 -9.33
C SER A 112 16.03 13.98 -9.40
N LYS A 113 16.82 13.14 -10.08
CA LYS A 113 16.58 11.68 -10.11
C LYS A 113 16.55 11.10 -8.69
N ALA A 114 17.44 11.60 -7.81
CA ALA A 114 17.54 11.14 -6.43
C ALA A 114 16.30 11.49 -5.62
N ASP A 115 15.69 12.65 -5.86
CA ASP A 115 14.44 13.04 -5.18
C ASP A 115 13.30 12.09 -5.56
N LEU A 116 13.16 11.78 -6.85
CA LEU A 116 12.14 10.85 -7.32
C LEU A 116 12.37 9.41 -6.81
N GLU A 117 13.63 8.97 -6.75
CA GLU A 117 14.00 7.70 -6.09
C GLU A 117 13.68 7.71 -4.60
N ALA A 118 13.83 8.85 -3.91
CA ALA A 118 13.48 8.98 -2.50
C ALA A 118 11.97 8.86 -2.26
N PHE A 119 11.12 9.42 -3.14
CA PHE A 119 9.68 9.21 -3.09
C PHE A 119 9.29 7.73 -3.29
N LEU A 120 9.97 7.03 -4.21
CA LEU A 120 9.71 5.61 -4.45
C LEU A 120 10.16 4.72 -3.29
N ASP A 121 11.36 4.98 -2.76
CA ASP A 121 11.93 4.21 -1.66
C ASP A 121 11.23 4.51 -0.30
N ASN A 122 10.57 5.66 -0.17
CA ASN A 122 9.91 6.08 1.05
C ASN A 122 8.42 6.45 0.83
N PRO A 123 7.47 5.55 1.15
CA PRO A 123 6.03 5.80 1.07
C PRO A 123 5.52 6.96 1.91
N PHE A 124 6.33 7.46 2.84
CA PHE A 124 5.97 8.51 3.80
C PHE A 124 6.54 9.86 3.45
N LEU A 125 7.39 9.95 2.41
CA LEU A 125 7.81 11.24 1.91
C LEU A 125 6.59 11.91 1.26
N PRO A 126 6.07 13.02 1.82
CA PRO A 126 4.77 13.56 1.41
C PRO A 126 4.77 13.94 -0.07
N ILE A 127 3.91 13.29 -0.84
CA ILE A 127 3.55 13.71 -2.19
C ILE A 127 2.45 14.74 -1.99
N ASP A 128 2.83 16.02 -1.93
CA ASP A 128 1.89 17.12 -1.75
C ASP A 128 0.97 17.31 -2.98
N ASP A 129 -0.02 18.19 -2.84
CA ASP A 129 -1.00 18.43 -3.91
C ASP A 129 -0.33 19.00 -5.16
N ALA A 130 0.69 19.85 -5.00
CA ALA A 130 1.41 20.43 -6.13
C ALA A 130 2.14 19.35 -6.95
N LEU A 131 2.85 18.44 -6.27
CA LEU A 131 3.54 17.32 -6.90
C LEU A 131 2.56 16.32 -7.49
N ALA A 132 1.47 15.98 -6.78
CA ALA A 132 0.44 15.09 -7.28
C ALA A 132 -0.19 15.61 -8.59
N ARG A 133 -0.60 16.89 -8.63
CA ARG A 133 -1.12 17.52 -9.86
C ARG A 133 -0.06 17.65 -10.96
N ALA A 134 1.20 17.83 -10.61
CA ALA A 134 2.29 17.83 -11.59
C ALA A 134 2.49 16.44 -12.22
N LEU A 135 2.47 15.38 -11.40
CA LEU A 135 2.55 13.99 -11.86
C LEU A 135 1.41 13.64 -12.81
N GLU A 136 0.18 13.99 -12.46
CA GLU A 136 -1.00 13.75 -13.31
C GLU A 136 -0.86 14.40 -14.69
N ARG A 137 -0.47 15.69 -14.73
CA ARG A 137 -0.27 16.41 -16.00
C ARG A 137 0.86 15.84 -16.84
N VAL A 138 2.00 15.51 -16.22
CA VAL A 138 3.17 14.98 -16.94
C VAL A 138 2.91 13.57 -17.47
N LEU A 139 2.07 12.79 -16.78
CA LEU A 139 1.78 11.39 -17.10
C LEU A 139 0.44 11.21 -17.84
N ASP A 140 -0.20 12.32 -18.22
CA ASP A 140 -1.47 12.35 -18.96
C ASP A 140 -2.59 11.58 -18.24
N ARG A 141 -2.77 11.87 -16.95
CA ARG A 141 -3.84 11.34 -16.10
C ARG A 141 -4.84 12.46 -15.75
N ALA A 142 -6.08 12.07 -15.48
CA ALA A 142 -7.11 13.00 -15.04
C ALA A 142 -6.73 13.65 -13.70
N GLU A 143 -7.22 14.86 -13.46
CA GLU A 143 -7.05 15.53 -12.17
C GLU A 143 -7.71 14.70 -11.06
N GLY A 144 -6.98 14.46 -9.97
CA GLY A 144 -7.48 13.64 -8.86
C GLY A 144 -7.08 12.17 -8.95
N TRP A 145 -6.56 11.71 -10.09
CA TRP A 145 -6.18 10.32 -10.28
C TRP A 145 -5.18 9.81 -9.23
N MET A 146 -4.21 10.64 -8.81
CA MET A 146 -3.25 10.28 -7.77
C MET A 146 -3.87 10.13 -6.38
N ASP A 147 -5.06 10.69 -6.15
CA ASP A 147 -5.79 10.62 -4.88
C ASP A 147 -6.76 9.45 -4.81
N GLU A 148 -7.07 8.84 -5.96
CA GLU A 148 -8.02 7.76 -6.08
C GLU A 148 -7.30 6.42 -6.10
N GLN A 149 -7.78 5.51 -5.25
CA GLN A 149 -7.27 4.14 -5.24
C GLN A 149 -7.73 3.42 -6.51
N GLN A 150 -6.75 2.97 -7.30
CA GLN A 150 -6.99 2.19 -8.50
C GLN A 150 -7.05 0.71 -8.11
N VAL A 151 -8.26 0.16 -7.97
CA VAL A 151 -8.51 -1.20 -7.47
C VAL A 151 -7.85 -2.26 -8.35
N GLU A 152 -7.78 -2.00 -9.66
CA GLU A 152 -7.07 -2.80 -10.66
C GLU A 152 -5.56 -2.92 -10.42
N ASN A 153 -4.97 -1.94 -9.73
CA ASN A 153 -3.55 -1.86 -9.45
C ASN A 153 -3.21 -2.37 -8.05
N ASP A 154 -4.20 -2.84 -7.28
CA ASP A 154 -3.99 -3.48 -5.98
C ASP A 154 -3.50 -4.93 -6.20
N PRO A 155 -2.27 -5.29 -5.76
CA PRO A 155 -1.76 -6.66 -5.88
C PRO A 155 -2.66 -7.71 -5.22
N LEU A 156 -3.36 -7.33 -4.14
CA LEU A 156 -4.33 -8.20 -3.49
C LEU A 156 -5.54 -8.45 -4.39
N CYS A 157 -6.00 -7.42 -5.10
CA CYS A 157 -7.10 -7.58 -6.05
C CYS A 157 -6.74 -8.54 -7.16
N GLN A 158 -5.52 -8.49 -7.69
CA GLN A 158 -5.06 -9.41 -8.74
C GLN A 158 -5.00 -10.88 -8.30
N SER A 159 -4.92 -11.15 -6.99
CA SER A 159 -4.92 -12.51 -6.43
C SER A 159 -6.32 -13.14 -6.34
N PHE A 160 -7.39 -12.33 -6.45
CA PHE A 160 -8.75 -12.86 -6.39
C PHE A 160 -9.18 -13.51 -7.72
N PRO A 161 -10.07 -14.50 -7.67
CA PRO A 161 -10.79 -15.01 -8.85
C PRO A 161 -11.40 -13.89 -9.70
N GLU A 162 -11.48 -14.09 -11.02
CA GLU A 162 -11.91 -13.08 -11.99
C GLU A 162 -13.30 -12.49 -11.68
N ASP A 163 -14.24 -13.35 -11.30
CA ASP A 163 -15.60 -12.98 -10.88
C ASP A 163 -15.63 -12.09 -9.64
N ILE A 164 -14.77 -12.37 -8.65
CA ILE A 164 -14.63 -11.54 -7.45
C ILE A 164 -14.01 -10.18 -7.81
N ARG A 165 -13.00 -10.15 -8.68
CA ARG A 165 -12.40 -8.89 -9.16
C ARG A 165 -13.42 -8.03 -9.88
N GLU A 166 -14.18 -8.63 -10.79
CA GLU A 166 -15.25 -7.95 -11.52
C GLU A 166 -16.30 -7.37 -10.55
N LEU A 167 -16.74 -8.15 -9.57
CA LEU A 167 -17.68 -7.69 -8.54
C LEU A 167 -17.12 -6.50 -7.75
N MET A 168 -15.85 -6.54 -7.35
CA MET A 168 -15.19 -5.46 -6.62
C MET A 168 -15.07 -4.18 -7.45
N MET A 169 -14.69 -4.30 -8.72
CA MET A 169 -14.61 -3.16 -9.65
C MET A 169 -15.97 -2.52 -9.84
N LEU A 170 -16.99 -3.32 -10.18
CA LEU A 170 -18.37 -2.84 -10.32
C LEU A 170 -18.85 -2.14 -9.05
N TYR A 171 -18.63 -2.73 -7.89
CA TYR A 171 -19.04 -2.16 -6.61
C TYR A 171 -18.32 -0.84 -6.27
N SER A 172 -17.03 -0.74 -6.60
CA SER A 172 -16.26 0.49 -6.36
C SER A 172 -16.74 1.68 -7.20
N ALA A 173 -17.19 1.42 -8.44
CA ALA A 173 -17.71 2.45 -9.34
C ALA A 173 -19.07 3.02 -8.91
N LEU A 174 -19.79 2.34 -8.02
CA LEU A 174 -21.09 2.77 -7.51
C LEU A 174 -20.97 3.84 -6.42
N GLY A 175 -21.92 4.76 -6.38
CA GLY A 175 -22.11 5.72 -5.30
C GLY A 175 -22.73 5.10 -4.03
N PRO A 176 -22.78 5.84 -2.89
CA PRO A 176 -23.15 5.29 -1.59
C PRO A 176 -24.53 4.62 -1.55
N ARG A 177 -25.53 5.21 -2.22
CA ARG A 177 -26.89 4.67 -2.28
C ARG A 177 -26.96 3.40 -3.13
N GLU A 178 -26.26 3.37 -4.25
CA GLU A 178 -26.24 2.24 -5.19
C GLU A 178 -25.51 1.04 -4.59
N ARG A 179 -24.43 1.28 -3.85
CA ARG A 179 -23.73 0.26 -3.06
C ARG A 179 -24.66 -0.46 -2.08
N GLN A 180 -25.51 0.28 -1.36
CA GLN A 180 -26.47 -0.32 -0.42
C GLN A 180 -27.48 -1.22 -1.14
N VAL A 181 -27.98 -0.79 -2.30
CA VAL A 181 -28.91 -1.56 -3.12
C VAL A 181 -28.24 -2.83 -3.67
N ALA A 182 -27.00 -2.72 -4.15
CA ALA A 182 -26.22 -3.87 -4.63
C ALA A 182 -26.02 -4.92 -3.54
N LEU A 183 -25.67 -4.50 -2.31
CA LEU A 183 -25.51 -5.41 -1.17
C LEU A 183 -26.82 -6.12 -0.80
N GLU A 184 -27.93 -5.39 -0.73
CA GLU A 184 -29.23 -6.01 -0.43
C GLU A 184 -29.67 -7.01 -1.50
N THR A 185 -29.37 -6.70 -2.77
CA THR A 185 -29.65 -7.58 -3.91
C THR A 185 -28.84 -8.88 -3.80
N LEU A 186 -27.53 -8.78 -3.55
CA LEU A 186 -26.66 -9.95 -3.35
C LEU A 186 -27.09 -10.79 -2.15
N ARG A 187 -27.50 -10.16 -1.04
CA ARG A 187 -28.04 -10.86 0.14
C ARG A 187 -29.33 -11.60 -0.19
N ALA A 188 -30.23 -10.99 -0.94
CA ALA A 188 -31.48 -11.63 -1.36
C ALA A 188 -31.22 -12.83 -2.29
N LEU A 189 -30.32 -12.67 -3.26
CA LEU A 189 -29.88 -13.74 -4.16
C LEU A 189 -29.25 -14.90 -3.39
N SER A 190 -28.31 -14.61 -2.48
CA SER A 190 -27.66 -15.63 -1.65
C SER A 190 -28.66 -16.43 -0.83
N ARG A 191 -29.61 -15.77 -0.15
CA ARG A 191 -30.68 -16.45 0.60
C ARG A 191 -31.54 -17.34 -0.29
N THR A 192 -31.79 -16.92 -1.53
CA THR A 192 -32.61 -17.67 -2.48
C THR A 192 -31.87 -18.92 -2.98
N LEU A 193 -30.60 -18.77 -3.36
CA LEU A 193 -29.76 -19.86 -3.85
C LEU A 193 -29.49 -20.91 -2.76
N SER A 194 -29.26 -20.48 -1.51
CA SER A 194 -29.10 -21.41 -0.39
C SER A 194 -30.33 -22.29 -0.17
N ARG A 195 -31.53 -21.70 -0.26
CA ARG A 195 -32.80 -22.47 -0.14
C ARG A 195 -33.00 -23.46 -1.29
N MET A 196 -32.54 -23.12 -2.50
CA MET A 196 -32.62 -24.04 -3.64
C MET A 196 -31.65 -25.22 -3.51
N GLY A 197 -30.48 -25.00 -2.91
CA GLY A 197 -29.50 -26.06 -2.64
C GLY A 197 -29.91 -27.04 -1.54
N GLU A 198 -30.79 -26.65 -0.62
CA GLU A 198 -31.36 -27.54 0.41
C GLU A 198 -32.51 -28.43 -0.11
N MET A 199 -33.00 -28.16 -1.32
CA MET A 199 -34.14 -28.87 -1.94
C MET A 199 -33.73 -29.90 -3.01
N GLY A 200 -32.44 -30.04 -3.31
CA GLY A 200 -31.88 -31.00 -4.28
C GLY A 200 -30.99 -32.03 -3.60
#